data_AF-A0A2T4MWB4-F1
#
_entry.id   AF-A0A2T4MWB4-F1
#
_cell.length_a   1.000
_cell.length_b   1.000
_cell.length_c   1.000
_cell.angle_alpha   90.00
_cell.angle_beta   90.00
_cell.angle_gamma   90.00
#
_symmetry.space_group_name_H-M   'P 1'
#
loop_
_entity.id
_entity.type
_entity.pdbx_description
1 polymer ?
#
loop_
_entity_poly.entity_id
_entity_poly.type
_entity_poly.pdbx_seq_one_letter_code
_entity_poly.pdbx_strand_id
1 'polypeptide(L)'
;MKYIMFKKERNGAITHYPVLFPNDLVHADVAEWLMTGPLEGFSVRSAGFVSSIGKGEGVHGRSDTLGVSSHPDDKDIINGQDYGAAFDFTNA
;
A
#
# COMPACT_ATOMS: atom_id res chain seq x y z
N MET A 1 6.24 9.71 1.37
CA MET A 1 4.99 9.07 0.89
C MET A 1 4.55 8.06 1.92
N LYS A 2 3.25 7.85 2.05
CA LYS A 2 2.68 6.80 2.92
C LYS A 2 2.31 5.60 2.08
N TYR A 3 2.22 4.43 2.71
CA TYR A 3 1.67 3.24 2.08
C TYR A 3 0.81 2.43 3.04
N ILE A 4 -0.10 1.65 2.47
CA ILE A 4 -0.81 0.55 3.13
C ILE A 4 -0.64 -0.70 2.29
N MET A 5 -0.22 -1.79 2.93
CA MET A 5 -0.20 -3.11 2.33
C MET A 5 -1.50 -3.82 2.67
N PHE A 6 -2.33 -4.05 1.67
CA PHE A 6 -3.52 -4.88 1.81
C PHE A 6 -3.20 -6.33 1.49
N LYS A 7 -3.95 -7.24 2.09
CA LYS A 7 -3.92 -8.67 1.78
C LYS A 7 -5.33 -9.22 1.59
N LYS A 8 -5.46 -10.19 0.69
CA LYS A 8 -6.67 -11.01 0.55
C LYS A 8 -6.27 -12.46 0.45
N GLU A 9 -6.93 -13.29 1.24
CA GLU A 9 -6.73 -14.74 1.20
C GLU A 9 -7.86 -15.38 0.39
N ARG A 10 -7.50 -16.24 -0.57
CA ARG A 10 -8.45 -17.01 -1.35
C ARG A 10 -7.88 -18.38 -1.65
N ASN A 11 -8.57 -19.44 -1.24
CA ASN A 11 -8.17 -20.83 -1.46
C ASN A 11 -6.71 -21.13 -1.02
N GLY A 12 -6.28 -20.57 0.11
CA GLY A 12 -4.92 -20.72 0.64
C GLY A 12 -3.84 -19.88 -0.05
N ALA A 13 -4.19 -19.11 -1.09
CA ALA A 13 -3.29 -18.14 -1.70
C ALA A 13 -3.49 -16.75 -1.07
N ILE A 14 -2.38 -16.06 -0.77
CA ILE A 14 -2.39 -14.69 -0.24
C ILE A 14 -1.96 -13.72 -1.35
N THR A 15 -2.86 -12.84 -1.76
CA THR A 15 -2.55 -11.72 -2.65
C THR A 15 -2.20 -10.50 -1.82
N HIS A 16 -1.07 -9.87 -2.12
CA HIS A 16 -0.65 -8.60 -1.53
C HIS A 16 -0.92 -7.46 -2.51
N TYR A 17 -1.44 -6.34 -2.01
CA TYR A 17 -1.77 -5.18 -2.82
C TYR A 17 -1.29 -3.91 -2.10
N PRO A 18 -0.12 -3.35 -2.47
CA PRO A 18 0.37 -2.11 -1.91
C PRO A 18 -0.34 -0.90 -2.53
N VAL A 19 -0.75 0.05 -1.70
CA VAL A 19 -1.26 1.36 -2.14
C VAL A 19 -0.36 2.44 -1.56
N LEU A 20 0.16 3.29 -2.44
CA LEU A 20 1.00 4.44 -2.08
C LEU A 20 0.19 5.72 -2.26
N PHE A 21 0.35 6.67 -1.34
CA PHE A 21 -0.42 7.91 -1.35
C PHE A 21 0.33 9.07 -0.66
N PRO A 22 -0.10 10.33 -0.90
CA PRO A 22 0.51 11.51 -0.29
C PRO A 22 0.49 11.48 1.24
N ASN A 23 1.46 12.16 1.86
CA ASN A 23 1.57 12.21 3.32
C ASN A 23 0.39 12.94 3.99
N ASP A 24 -0.36 13.75 3.25
CA ASP A 24 -1.48 14.53 3.78
C ASP A 24 -2.70 13.67 4.15
N LEU A 25 -2.81 12.46 3.59
CA LEU A 25 -3.91 11.55 3.89
C LEU A 25 -3.58 10.67 5.11
N VAL A 26 -4.59 10.40 5.94
CA VAL A 26 -4.49 9.54 7.12
C VAL A 26 -4.65 8.08 6.71
N HIS A 27 -3.83 7.18 7.27
CA HIS A 27 -3.86 5.76 6.88
C HIS A 27 -5.23 5.11 7.11
N ALA A 28 -5.90 5.41 8.22
CA ALA A 28 -7.22 4.83 8.53
C ALA A 28 -8.28 5.22 7.51
N ASP A 29 -8.39 6.51 7.18
CA ASP A 29 -9.39 7.02 6.21
C ASP A 29 -9.17 6.40 4.82
N VAL A 30 -7.91 6.31 4.38
CA VAL A 30 -7.56 5.66 3.11
C VAL A 30 -7.90 4.17 3.13
N ALA A 31 -7.59 3.48 4.23
CA ALA A 31 -7.92 2.06 4.37
C ALA A 31 -9.43 1.82 4.34
N GLU A 32 -10.20 2.61 5.08
CA GLU A 32 -11.66 2.51 5.14
C GLU A 32 -12.27 2.74 3.75
N TRP A 33 -11.88 3.81 3.06
CA TRP A 33 -12.43 4.13 1.75
C TRP A 33 -12.10 3.04 0.71
N LEU A 34 -10.89 2.50 0.73
CA LEU A 34 -10.51 1.45 -0.22
C LEU A 34 -11.17 0.11 0.10
N MET A 35 -11.27 -0.26 1.37
CA MET A 35 -11.89 -1.52 1.80
C MET A 35 -13.42 -1.53 1.64
N THR A 36 -14.05 -0.36 1.60
CA THR A 36 -15.48 -0.19 1.29
C THR A 36 -15.76 -0.06 -0.21
N GLY A 37 -14.72 0.04 -1.05
CA GLY A 37 -14.84 0.19 -2.49
C GLY A 37 -13.96 -0.80 -3.26
N PRO A 38 -12.91 -0.34 -3.96
CA PRO A 38 -12.16 -1.17 -4.92
C PRO A 38 -11.43 -2.36 -4.30
N LEU A 39 -11.17 -2.34 -2.99
CA LEU A 39 -10.50 -3.41 -2.25
C LEU A 39 -11.47 -4.11 -1.28
N GLU A 40 -12.74 -4.25 -1.64
CA GLU A 40 -13.71 -5.00 -0.85
C GLU A 40 -13.24 -6.45 -0.56
N GLY A 41 -13.31 -6.82 0.72
CA GLY A 41 -12.85 -8.12 1.22
C GLY A 41 -11.34 -8.28 1.31
N PHE A 42 -10.55 -7.21 1.11
CA PHE A 42 -9.16 -7.17 1.56
C PHE A 42 -9.10 -6.78 3.05
N SER A 43 -7.95 -7.02 3.67
CA SER A 43 -7.62 -6.60 5.03
C SER A 43 -6.26 -5.92 5.07
N VAL A 44 -6.01 -5.05 6.04
CA VAL A 44 -4.70 -4.43 6.22
C VAL A 44 -3.71 -5.46 6.78
N ARG A 45 -2.54 -5.59 6.14
CA ARG A 45 -1.41 -6.39 6.64
C ARG A 45 -0.42 -5.53 7.42
N SER A 46 0.00 -4.43 6.81
CA SER A 46 1.05 -3.53 7.32
C SER A 46 0.86 -2.14 6.71
N ALA A 47 1.41 -1.12 7.35
CA ALA A 47 1.38 0.25 6.85
C ALA A 47 2.56 1.03 7.41
N GLY A 48 2.97 2.06 6.69
CA GLY A 48 4.10 2.88 7.09
C GLY A 48 4.40 3.97 6.07
N PHE A 49 5.70 4.27 5.95
CA PHE A 49 6.24 5.33 5.13
C PHE A 49 7.25 4.76 4.14
N VAL A 50 7.33 5.40 2.98
CA VAL A 50 8.31 5.12 1.93
C VAL A 50 9.22 6.34 1.81
N SER A 51 10.54 6.13 1.94
CA SER A 51 11.55 7.18 1.83
C SER A 51 11.76 7.64 0.38
N SER A 52 11.84 6.71 -0.59
CA SER A 52 11.90 7.01 -2.03
C SER A 52 11.33 5.87 -2.87
N ILE A 53 10.61 6.19 -3.95
CA ILE A 53 10.18 5.19 -4.96
C ILE A 53 11.36 4.89 -5.89
N GLY A 54 11.56 3.61 -6.24
CA GLY A 54 12.46 3.18 -7.32
C GLY A 54 13.96 3.20 -7.01
N LYS A 55 14.37 3.63 -5.80
CA LYS A 55 15.78 3.68 -5.39
C LYS A 55 16.06 2.89 -4.11
N GLY A 56 15.49 1.71 -3.95
CA GLY A 56 15.88 0.77 -2.89
C GLY A 56 15.77 1.29 -1.44
N GLU A 57 15.24 2.49 -1.21
CA GLU A 57 15.14 3.07 0.13
C GLU A 57 13.91 2.51 0.85
N GLY A 58 14.17 2.11 2.10
CA GLY A 58 13.32 1.20 2.85
C GLY A 58 11.93 1.72 3.17
N VAL A 59 11.01 0.77 3.30
CA VAL A 59 9.78 0.96 4.05
C VAL A 59 10.10 1.06 5.55
N HIS A 60 9.42 1.96 6.26
CA HIS A 60 9.68 2.13 7.69
C HIS A 60 8.46 2.65 8.46
N GLY A 61 8.58 2.63 9.78
CA GLY A 61 7.64 3.26 10.70
C GLY A 61 6.40 2.42 11.02
N ARG A 62 5.39 3.11 11.53
CA ARG A 62 4.14 2.52 12.01
C ARG A 62 2.99 3.46 11.68
N SER A 63 1.84 2.89 11.37
CA SER A 63 0.58 3.63 11.33
C SER A 63 -0.05 3.60 12.72
N ASP A 64 -0.11 4.76 13.37
CA ASP A 64 -0.76 4.88 14.69
C ASP A 64 -2.27 4.64 14.61
N THR A 65 -2.90 5.10 13.51
CA THR A 65 -4.35 5.00 13.31
C THR A 65 -4.81 3.59 12.94
N LEU A 66 -3.97 2.79 12.29
CA LEU A 66 -4.27 1.39 11.96
C LEU A 66 -3.64 0.40 12.96
N GLY A 67 -2.76 0.85 13.86
CA GLY A 67 -2.10 0.01 14.84
C GLY A 67 -1.13 -1.02 14.26
N VAL A 68 -0.73 -0.89 12.99
CA VAL A 68 0.17 -1.81 12.28
C VAL A 68 1.49 -1.14 11.92
N SER A 69 2.57 -1.93 11.89
CA SER A 69 3.91 -1.47 11.54
C SER A 69 4.30 -1.91 10.13
N SER A 70 5.32 -1.25 9.55
CA SER A 70 5.93 -1.71 8.30
C SER A 70 6.52 -3.11 8.42
N HIS A 71 6.36 -3.95 7.41
CA HIS A 71 6.94 -5.29 7.37
C HIS A 71 8.23 -5.32 6.53
N PRO A 72 9.26 -6.12 6.89
CA PRO A 72 10.51 -6.19 6.13
C PRO A 72 10.32 -6.45 4.62
N ASP A 73 9.41 -7.36 4.28
CA ASP A 73 9.12 -7.72 2.88
C ASP A 73 8.32 -6.67 2.09
N ASP A 74 7.74 -5.66 2.75
CA ASP A 74 6.90 -4.66 2.06
C ASP A 74 7.72 -3.91 1.00
N LYS A 75 9.02 -3.70 1.25
CA LYS A 75 9.92 -3.04 0.28
C LYS A 75 9.99 -3.79 -1.04
N ASP A 76 10.07 -5.13 -0.98
CA ASP A 76 10.29 -5.96 -2.16
C ASP A 76 8.99 -6.08 -2.96
N ILE A 77 7.86 -6.21 -2.28
CA ILE A 77 6.53 -6.19 -2.90
C ILE A 77 6.28 -4.84 -3.55
N ILE A 78 6.52 -3.73 -2.84
CA ILE A 78 6.29 -2.39 -3.36
C ILE A 78 7.16 -2.14 -4.60
N ASN A 79 8.45 -2.42 -4.54
CA ASN A 79 9.36 -2.20 -5.67
C ASN A 79 9.09 -3.11 -6.87
N GLY A 80 8.43 -4.26 -6.65
CA GLY A 80 8.03 -5.18 -7.72
C GLY A 80 6.73 -4.78 -8.43
N GLN A 81 5.99 -3.78 -7.94
CA GLN A 81 4.79 -3.28 -8.61
C GLN A 81 5.11 -2.17 -9.60
N ASP A 82 4.39 -2.17 -10.72
CA ASP A 82 4.40 -1.06 -11.67
C ASP A 82 3.35 -0.02 -11.26
N TYR A 83 3.81 1.12 -10.75
CA TYR A 83 2.96 2.27 -10.44
C TYR A 83 2.88 3.28 -11.59
N GLY A 84 3.64 3.08 -12.67
CA GLY A 84 3.71 3.96 -13.83
C GLY A 84 2.63 3.68 -14.87
N ALA A 85 2.13 2.44 -14.96
CA ALA A 85 1.08 2.05 -15.89
C ALA A 85 -0.30 2.71 -15.64
N ALA A 86 -0.47 3.49 -14.57
CA ALA A 86 -1.70 4.23 -14.27
C ALA A 86 -1.70 5.69 -14.78
N PHE A 87 -0.60 6.17 -15.38
CA PHE A 87 -0.50 7.52 -15.98
C PHE A 87 -0.07 7.44 -17.44
N ASP A 88 -0.92 6.86 -18.29
CA ASP A 88 -0.83 7.10 -19.73
C ASP A 88 -1.71 8.33 -20.08
N PHE A 89 -1.09 9.50 -20.22
CA PHE A 89 -1.69 10.67 -20.86
C PHE A 89 -1.63 10.50 -22.40
N THR A 90 -2.24 9.43 -22.92
CA THR A 90 -2.58 9.38 -24.35
C THR A 90 -4.09 9.30 -24.51
N ASN A 91 -4.65 10.49 -24.72
CA ASN A 91 -5.97 10.86 -25.27
C ASN A 91 -6.83 11.71 -24.33
N ALA A 92 -6.53 13.01 -24.28
CA ALA A 92 -7.51 14.09 -24.16
C ALA A 92 -7.00 15.30 -24.93
#